data_AF-A0A835DJG1-F1
#
_entry.id   AF-A0A835DJG1-F1
#
_cell.length_a   1.000
_cell.length_b   1.000
_cell.length_c   1.000
_cell.angle_alpha   90.00
_cell.angle_beta   90.00
_cell.angle_gamma   90.00
#
_symmetry.space_group_name_H-M   'P 1'
#
loop_
_entity.id
_entity.type
_entity.pdbx_description
1 polymer ?
#
loop_
_entity_poly.entity_id
_entity_poly.type
_entity_poly.pdbx_seq_one_letter_code
_entity_poly.pdbx_strand_id
1 'polypeptide(L)'
;MDNRMSGKDISEDDIIQLRRICRISGAKVSIETANARDSFFRASVDLVLNTCTSAMSHSTVVQIDGEDARQFIAGLADSIGLESIRAARIVSATVAARTRSRFLQSWALEMQGQHTEAVGELSKICLIHRIFPPEESSPEMEMVARGLEKHLRVEQREFLMNMLIGICGDDSRRSAAEALGLVSSLFVIENNL
;
A
#
# COMPACT_ATOMS: atom_id res chain seq x y z
N MET A 1 -32.18 -15.14 -4.02
CA MET A 1 -30.76 -15.53 -4.17
C MET A 1 -29.98 -14.48 -3.39
N ASP A 2 -29.97 -14.64 -2.07
CA ASP A 2 -29.58 -13.60 -1.12
C ASP A 2 -28.18 -13.89 -0.56
N ASN A 3 -27.17 -13.36 -1.26
CA ASN A 3 -25.77 -13.44 -0.84
C ASN A 3 -25.31 -12.18 -0.09
N ARG A 4 -26.24 -11.32 0.37
CA ARG A 4 -25.93 -10.01 0.98
C ARG A 4 -25.63 -10.03 2.48
N MET A 5 -25.64 -11.18 3.16
CA MET A 5 -25.43 -11.25 4.62
C MET A 5 -24.42 -12.29 5.12
N SER A 6 -23.78 -13.06 4.23
CA SER A 6 -22.62 -13.86 4.63
C SER A 6 -21.41 -13.10 4.16
N GLY A 7 -20.59 -12.58 5.07
CA GLY A 7 -19.28 -12.00 4.78
C GLY A 7 -18.35 -13.06 4.19
N LYS A 8 -18.66 -13.55 2.99
CA LYS A 8 -17.71 -14.23 2.15
C LYS A 8 -16.73 -13.18 1.71
N ASP A 9 -15.53 -13.29 2.24
CA ASP A 9 -14.36 -12.59 1.74
C ASP A 9 -14.34 -12.74 0.21
N ILE A 10 -14.25 -11.61 -0.48
CA ILE A 10 -14.06 -11.60 -1.93
C ILE A 10 -12.76 -12.37 -2.18
N SER A 11 -12.83 -13.51 -2.86
CA SER A 11 -11.65 -14.34 -3.12
C SER A 11 -10.67 -13.58 -4.01
N GLU A 12 -9.37 -13.75 -3.74
CA GLU A 12 -8.31 -13.20 -4.57
C GLU A 12 -8.43 -13.69 -6.03
N ASP A 13 -8.79 -14.96 -6.20
CA ASP A 13 -9.02 -15.58 -7.50
C ASP A 13 -10.23 -14.97 -8.23
N ASP A 14 -11.31 -14.64 -7.50
CA ASP A 14 -12.50 -14.01 -8.10
C ASP A 14 -12.15 -12.63 -8.68
N ILE A 15 -11.30 -11.85 -7.99
CA ILE A 15 -10.86 -10.52 -8.44
C ILE A 15 -10.01 -10.65 -9.71
N ILE A 16 -9.08 -11.60 -9.74
CA ILE A 16 -8.21 -11.86 -10.89
C ILE A 16 -9.04 -12.34 -12.09
N GLN A 17 -9.94 -13.30 -11.88
CA GLN A 17 -10.80 -13.82 -12.94
C GLN A 17 -11.71 -12.73 -13.50
N LEU A 18 -12.32 -11.89 -12.65
CA LEU A 18 -13.14 -10.77 -13.09
C LEU A 18 -12.34 -9.83 -13.98
N ARG A 19 -11.14 -9.43 -13.54
CA ARG A 19 -10.26 -8.55 -14.32
C ARG A 19 -9.93 -9.16 -15.67
N ARG A 20 -9.57 -10.46 -15.69
CA ARG A 20 -9.24 -11.19 -16.92
C ARG A 20 -10.40 -11.20 -17.90
N ILE A 21 -11.62 -11.51 -17.44
CA ILE A 21 -12.83 -11.55 -18.29
C ILE A 21 -13.11 -10.17 -18.89
N CYS A 22 -13.10 -9.11 -18.07
CA CYS A 22 -13.33 -7.75 -18.53
C CYS A 22 -12.26 -7.30 -19.54
N ARG A 23 -11.00 -7.64 -19.31
CA ARG A 23 -9.89 -7.34 -20.22
C ARG A 23 -10.04 -8.04 -21.57
N ILE A 24 -10.38 -9.32 -21.59
CA ILE A 24 -10.49 -10.12 -22.83
C ILE A 24 -11.74 -9.73 -23.62
N SER A 25 -12.87 -9.53 -22.94
CA SER A 25 -14.17 -9.29 -23.60
C SER A 25 -14.47 -7.81 -23.85
N GLY A 26 -13.77 -6.90 -23.17
CA GLY A 26 -14.15 -5.48 -23.12
C GLY A 26 -15.41 -5.21 -22.30
N ALA A 27 -15.96 -6.21 -21.60
CA ALA A 27 -17.16 -6.06 -20.79
C ALA A 27 -16.91 -5.18 -19.57
N LYS A 28 -17.96 -4.45 -19.16
CA LYS A 28 -18.00 -3.72 -17.90
C LYS A 28 -19.01 -4.36 -16.94
N VAL A 29 -18.69 -4.33 -15.67
CA VAL A 29 -19.45 -4.93 -14.58
C VAL A 29 -20.19 -3.82 -13.85
N SER A 30 -21.51 -3.99 -13.71
CA SER A 30 -22.32 -3.10 -12.88
C SER A 30 -22.38 -3.66 -11.45
N ILE A 31 -21.89 -2.88 -10.49
CA ILE A 31 -22.07 -3.17 -9.06
C ILE A 31 -23.11 -2.19 -8.53
N GLU A 32 -24.25 -2.73 -8.09
CA GLU A 32 -25.48 -1.96 -7.82
C GLU A 32 -25.31 -0.80 -6.84
N THR A 33 -24.45 -0.93 -5.83
CA THR A 33 -24.26 0.11 -4.82
C THR A 33 -22.83 0.65 -4.84
N ALA A 34 -22.70 1.96 -4.68
CA ALA A 34 -21.40 2.62 -4.59
C ALA A 34 -20.54 2.04 -3.45
N ASN A 35 -21.16 1.73 -2.30
CA ASN A 35 -20.45 1.14 -1.16
C ASN A 35 -19.91 -0.27 -1.47
N ALA A 36 -20.69 -1.12 -2.15
CA ALA A 36 -20.22 -2.44 -2.54
C ALA A 36 -19.07 -2.33 -3.56
N ARG A 37 -19.19 -1.42 -4.52
CA ARG A 37 -18.15 -1.16 -5.52
C ARG A 37 -16.85 -0.67 -4.89
N ASP A 38 -16.92 0.29 -3.97
CA ASP A 38 -15.77 0.82 -3.26
C ASP A 38 -15.14 -0.22 -2.34
N SER A 39 -15.95 -1.07 -1.69
CA SER A 39 -15.45 -2.14 -0.84
C SER A 39 -14.75 -3.23 -1.66
N PHE A 40 -15.34 -3.62 -2.80
CA PHE A 40 -14.72 -4.53 -3.75
C PHE A 40 -13.39 -3.98 -4.29
N PHE A 41 -13.37 -2.70 -4.67
CA PHE A 41 -12.15 -2.07 -5.15
C PHE A 41 -11.09 -1.98 -4.06
N ARG A 42 -11.46 -1.64 -2.81
CA ARG A 42 -10.53 -1.64 -1.67
C ARG A 42 -9.92 -3.02 -1.44
N ALA A 43 -10.73 -4.08 -1.43
CA ALA A 43 -10.25 -5.46 -1.30
C ALA A 43 -9.29 -5.83 -2.44
N SER A 44 -9.56 -5.34 -3.65
CA SER A 44 -8.69 -5.55 -4.82
C SER A 44 -7.36 -4.81 -4.70
N VAL A 45 -7.35 -3.58 -4.20
CA VAL A 45 -6.10 -2.87 -3.88
C VAL A 45 -5.32 -3.62 -2.81
N ASP A 46 -5.99 -4.13 -1.76
CA ASP A 46 -5.34 -4.91 -0.71
C ASP A 46 -4.70 -6.20 -1.24
N LEU A 47 -5.38 -6.93 -2.13
CA LEU A 47 -4.84 -8.08 -2.86
C LEU A 47 -3.56 -7.69 -3.63
N VAL A 48 -3.62 -6.62 -4.42
CA VAL A 48 -2.48 -6.19 -5.24
C VAL A 48 -1.30 -5.83 -4.34
N LEU A 49 -1.52 -5.07 -3.28
CA LEU A 49 -0.46 -4.73 -2.32
C LEU A 49 0.10 -5.99 -1.65
N ASN A 50 -0.73 -6.96 -1.24
CA ASN A 50 -0.27 -8.24 -0.70
C ASN A 50 0.62 -8.99 -1.70
N THR A 51 0.16 -9.11 -2.94
CA THR A 51 0.88 -9.78 -4.04
C THR A 51 2.22 -9.13 -4.30
N CYS A 52 2.26 -7.79 -4.39
CA CYS A 52 3.50 -7.03 -4.52
C CYS A 52 4.47 -7.39 -3.39
N THR A 53 4.00 -7.38 -2.15
CA THR A 53 4.87 -7.60 -0.99
C THR A 53 5.23 -9.06 -0.72
N SER A 54 4.60 -10.02 -1.39
CA SER A 54 4.87 -11.46 -1.28
C SER A 54 5.81 -11.98 -2.38
N ALA A 55 5.93 -11.26 -3.50
CA ALA A 55 6.87 -11.59 -4.55
C ALA A 55 8.30 -11.43 -4.03
N MET A 56 8.95 -12.54 -3.68
CA MET A 56 10.34 -12.63 -3.15
C MET A 56 11.43 -12.11 -4.10
N SER A 57 11.08 -11.41 -5.18
CA SER A 57 12.00 -11.07 -6.25
C SER A 57 12.30 -9.58 -6.24
N HIS A 58 13.59 -9.25 -6.33
CA HIS A 58 14.13 -7.91 -6.63
C HIS A 58 13.61 -7.30 -7.95
N SER A 59 12.61 -7.92 -8.61
CA SER A 59 11.96 -7.41 -9.80
C SER A 59 11.23 -6.10 -9.48
N THR A 60 11.52 -5.09 -10.29
CA THR A 60 10.82 -3.81 -10.31
C THR A 60 9.40 -3.91 -10.86
N VAL A 61 9.04 -5.03 -11.49
CA VAL A 61 7.76 -5.24 -12.14
C VAL A 61 7.05 -6.43 -11.47
N VAL A 62 6.03 -6.12 -10.68
CA VAL A 62 5.10 -7.13 -10.13
C VAL A 62 3.98 -7.29 -11.14
N GLN A 63 3.81 -8.51 -11.64
CA GLN A 63 2.75 -8.84 -12.57
C GLN A 63 1.62 -9.62 -11.89
N ILE A 64 0.39 -9.26 -12.23
CA ILE A 64 -0.84 -9.91 -11.77
C ILE A 64 -1.64 -10.26 -13.01
N ASP A 65 -1.78 -11.55 -13.28
CA ASP A 65 -2.40 -12.06 -14.52
C ASP A 65 -1.82 -11.44 -15.80
N GLY A 66 -0.50 -11.24 -15.84
CA GLY A 66 0.21 -10.64 -16.97
C GLY A 66 0.11 -9.11 -17.08
N GLU A 67 -0.52 -8.42 -16.14
CA GLU A 67 -0.58 -6.94 -16.07
C GLU A 67 0.36 -6.39 -14.99
N ASP A 68 0.97 -5.23 -15.23
CA ASP A 68 1.62 -4.45 -14.17
C ASP A 68 0.60 -4.10 -13.06
N ALA A 69 1.04 -4.09 -11.80
CA ALA A 69 0.17 -3.83 -10.65
C ALA A 69 -0.68 -2.54 -10.78
N ARG A 70 -0.12 -1.45 -11.33
CA ARG A 70 -0.88 -0.20 -11.54
C ARG A 70 -1.88 -0.34 -12.68
N GLN A 71 -1.48 -1.02 -13.76
CA GLN A 71 -2.37 -1.29 -14.90
C GLN A 71 -3.55 -2.18 -14.50
N PHE A 72 -3.30 -3.22 -13.69
CA PHE A 72 -4.33 -4.09 -13.14
C PHE A 72 -5.37 -3.28 -12.35
N ILE A 73 -4.93 -2.42 -11.42
CA ILE A 73 -5.82 -1.61 -10.60
C ILE A 73 -6.59 -0.58 -11.43
N ALA A 74 -5.92 0.14 -12.33
CA ALA A 74 -6.57 1.12 -13.20
C ALA A 74 -7.61 0.45 -14.12
N GLY A 75 -7.25 -0.69 -14.71
CA GLY A 75 -8.14 -1.46 -15.55
C GLY A 75 -9.33 -2.05 -14.78
N LEU A 76 -9.12 -2.49 -13.55
CA LEU A 76 -10.20 -2.96 -12.69
C LEU A 76 -11.16 -1.82 -12.31
N ALA A 77 -10.64 -0.62 -12.00
CA ALA A 77 -11.46 0.56 -11.74
C ALA A 77 -12.37 0.88 -12.94
N ASP A 78 -11.83 0.87 -14.17
CA ASP A 78 -12.64 1.06 -15.39
C ASP A 78 -13.66 -0.07 -15.59
N SER A 79 -13.25 -1.31 -15.32
CA SER A 79 -14.11 -2.50 -15.48
C SER A 79 -15.35 -2.43 -14.61
N ILE A 80 -15.26 -1.87 -13.40
CA ILE A 80 -16.40 -1.70 -12.47
C ILE A 80 -17.05 -0.31 -12.54
N GLY A 81 -16.61 0.53 -13.49
CA GLY A 81 -17.11 1.90 -13.67
C GLY A 81 -16.84 2.83 -12.49
N LEU A 82 -15.72 2.67 -11.80
CA LEU A 82 -15.30 3.54 -10.70
C LEU A 82 -14.56 4.77 -11.25
N GLU A 83 -14.96 5.97 -10.79
CA GLU A 83 -14.31 7.22 -11.19
C GLU A 83 -12.82 7.25 -10.81
N SER A 84 -11.97 7.73 -11.71
CA SER A 84 -10.51 7.73 -11.50
C SER A 84 -10.07 8.47 -10.22
N ILE A 85 -10.70 9.59 -9.90
CA ILE A 85 -10.40 10.35 -8.66
C ILE A 85 -10.78 9.53 -7.42
N ARG A 86 -11.93 8.83 -7.46
CA ARG A 86 -12.37 7.96 -6.37
C ARG A 86 -11.44 6.76 -6.22
N ALA A 87 -11.04 6.14 -7.33
CA ALA A 87 -10.10 5.04 -7.36
C ALA A 87 -8.74 5.45 -6.78
N ALA A 88 -8.18 6.58 -7.21
CA ALA A 88 -6.93 7.13 -6.69
C ALA A 88 -6.98 7.36 -5.18
N ARG A 89 -8.06 7.97 -4.67
CA ARG A 89 -8.26 8.16 -3.22
C ARG A 89 -8.29 6.85 -2.44
N ILE A 90 -8.96 5.82 -2.97
CA ILE A 90 -8.98 4.50 -2.31
C ILE A 90 -7.58 3.90 -2.30
N VAL A 91 -6.84 3.98 -3.41
CA VAL A 91 -5.45 3.50 -3.48
C VAL A 91 -4.57 4.23 -2.46
N SER A 92 -4.58 5.56 -2.43
CA SER A 92 -3.79 6.35 -1.49
C SER A 92 -4.13 6.03 -0.03
N ALA A 93 -5.42 5.94 0.30
CA ALA A 93 -5.87 5.57 1.65
C ALA A 93 -5.41 4.17 2.06
N THR A 94 -5.49 3.19 1.15
CA THR A 94 -5.02 1.82 1.42
C THR A 94 -3.49 1.78 1.57
N VAL A 95 -2.73 2.47 0.71
CA VAL A 95 -1.27 2.61 0.84
C VAL A 95 -0.89 3.19 2.19
N ALA A 96 -1.59 4.23 2.64
CA ALA A 96 -1.37 4.85 3.94
C ALA A 96 -1.67 3.91 5.12
N ALA A 97 -2.81 3.23 5.09
CA ALA A 97 -3.17 2.25 6.11
C ALA A 97 -2.11 1.12 6.20
N ARG A 98 -1.66 0.63 5.04
CA ARG A 98 -0.63 -0.40 4.92
C ARG A 98 0.76 0.07 5.33
N THR A 99 1.09 1.34 5.12
CA THR A 99 2.35 1.94 5.57
C THR A 99 2.36 1.99 7.09
N ARG A 100 1.29 2.52 7.69
CA ARG A 100 1.13 2.59 9.15
C ARG A 100 1.23 1.21 9.81
N SER A 101 0.46 0.23 9.31
CA SER A 101 0.43 -1.10 9.91
C SER A 101 1.80 -1.77 9.88
N ARG A 102 2.56 -1.60 8.80
CA ARG A 102 3.90 -2.18 8.65
C ARG A 102 4.95 -1.51 9.53
N PHE A 103 4.89 -0.20 9.75
CA PHE A 103 5.77 0.43 10.74
C PHE A 103 5.51 -0.10 12.15
N LEU A 104 4.24 -0.22 12.54
CA LEU A 104 3.89 -0.79 13.85
C LEU A 104 4.31 -2.26 13.97
N GLN A 105 4.12 -3.05 12.92
CA GLN A 105 4.55 -4.45 12.88
C GLN A 105 6.07 -4.58 12.95
N SER A 106 6.80 -3.77 12.17
CA SER A 106 8.27 -3.74 12.19
C SER A 106 8.80 -3.41 13.59
N TRP A 107 8.22 -2.40 14.24
CA TRP A 107 8.57 -2.06 15.61
C TRP A 107 8.26 -3.21 16.60
N ALA A 108 7.10 -3.84 16.47
CA ALA A 108 6.73 -4.96 17.33
C ALA A 108 7.70 -6.15 17.18
N LEU A 109 8.15 -6.44 15.95
CA LEU A 109 9.12 -7.50 15.65
C LEU A 109 10.51 -7.14 16.21
N GLU A 110 10.94 -5.89 16.08
CA GLU A 110 12.20 -5.43 16.65
C GLU A 110 12.22 -5.59 18.18
N MET A 111 11.13 -5.23 18.86
CA MET A 111 11.01 -5.43 20.31
C MET A 111 11.01 -6.90 20.74
N GLN A 112 10.72 -7.82 19.82
CA GLN A 112 10.80 -9.27 20.03
C GLN A 112 12.19 -9.84 19.65
N GLY A 113 13.14 -9.00 19.22
CA GLY A 113 14.45 -9.44 18.74
C GLY A 113 14.42 -10.07 17.34
N GLN A 114 13.29 -9.96 16.63
CA GLN A 114 13.07 -10.49 15.28
C GLN A 114 13.48 -9.46 14.22
N HIS A 115 14.77 -9.09 14.23
CA HIS A 115 15.31 -8.01 13.40
C HIS A 115 15.13 -8.28 11.89
N THR A 116 15.41 -9.51 11.44
CA THR A 116 15.28 -9.88 10.02
C THR A 116 13.83 -9.73 9.53
N GLU A 117 12.87 -10.13 10.34
CA GLU A 117 11.44 -9.96 10.04
C GLU A 117 11.03 -8.48 10.07
N ALA A 118 11.57 -7.69 11.01
CA ALA A 118 11.33 -6.25 11.09
C ALA A 118 11.80 -5.51 9.84
N VAL A 119 13.02 -5.82 9.36
CA VAL A 119 13.59 -5.36 8.08
C VAL A 119 12.71 -5.82 6.91
N GLY A 120 12.20 -7.05 6.96
CA GLY A 120 11.24 -7.57 5.99
C GLY A 120 9.99 -6.68 5.87
N GLU A 121 9.40 -6.27 6.99
CA GLU A 121 8.24 -5.36 6.98
C GLU A 121 8.55 -3.96 6.44
N LEU A 122 9.74 -3.41 6.71
CA LEU A 122 10.15 -2.12 6.14
C LEU A 122 10.41 -2.20 4.63
N SER A 123 11.01 -3.30 4.17
CA SER A 123 11.23 -3.56 2.74
C SER A 123 9.90 -3.55 1.96
N LYS A 124 8.85 -4.09 2.57
CA LYS A 124 7.49 -4.09 2.01
C LYS A 124 6.93 -2.67 1.87
N ILE A 125 7.22 -1.75 2.78
CA ILE A 125 6.82 -0.33 2.67
C ILE A 125 7.45 0.28 1.41
N CYS A 126 8.75 0.10 1.22
CA CYS A 126 9.47 0.68 0.09
C CYS A 126 9.00 0.12 -1.24
N LEU A 127 8.65 -1.17 -1.30
CA LEU A 127 8.05 -1.73 -2.50
C LEU A 127 6.68 -1.11 -2.81
N ILE A 128 5.84 -0.90 -1.79
CA ILE A 128 4.54 -0.25 -1.95
C ILE A 128 4.72 1.19 -2.43
N HIS A 129 5.60 1.98 -1.80
CA HIS A 129 5.84 3.37 -2.19
C HIS A 129 6.49 3.47 -3.58
N ARG A 130 7.29 2.49 -4.01
CA ARG A 130 7.82 2.46 -5.37
C ARG A 130 6.73 2.21 -6.43
N ILE A 131 5.79 1.31 -6.15
CA ILE A 131 4.72 0.93 -7.10
C ILE A 131 3.58 1.97 -7.08
N PHE A 132 3.19 2.42 -5.89
CA PHE A 132 2.15 3.40 -5.64
C PHE A 132 2.74 4.56 -4.83
N PRO A 133 3.50 5.47 -5.47
CA PRO A 133 4.18 6.56 -4.78
C PRO A 133 3.18 7.51 -4.14
N PRO A 134 3.27 7.74 -2.81
CA PRO A 134 2.53 8.80 -2.17
C PRO A 134 2.93 10.16 -2.74
N GLU A 135 1.92 11.01 -2.97
CA GLU A 135 2.14 12.41 -3.30
C GLU A 135 2.93 13.10 -2.17
N GLU A 136 3.76 14.05 -2.57
CA GLU A 136 4.53 14.87 -1.63
C GLU A 136 3.61 15.67 -0.72
N SER A 137 3.88 15.63 0.59
CA SER A 137 3.05 16.30 1.60
C SER A 137 1.58 15.88 1.55
N SER A 138 1.31 14.62 1.19
CA SER A 138 -0.07 14.11 1.09
C SER A 138 -0.78 14.07 2.44
N PRO A 139 -2.08 14.41 2.49
CA PRO A 139 -2.86 14.32 3.73
C PRO A 139 -2.90 12.89 4.28
N GLU A 140 -2.82 11.89 3.41
CA GLU A 140 -2.72 10.49 3.79
C GLU A 140 -1.46 10.18 4.61
N MET A 141 -0.27 10.65 4.18
CA MET A 141 0.97 10.43 4.96
C MET A 141 0.97 11.23 6.26
N GLU A 142 0.41 12.45 6.27
CA GLU A 142 0.24 13.24 7.50
C GLU A 142 -0.67 12.51 8.52
N MET A 143 -1.73 11.83 8.04
CA MET A 143 -2.58 10.98 8.88
C MET A 143 -1.83 9.74 9.41
N VAL A 144 -0.90 9.16 8.63
CA VAL A 144 -0.02 8.08 9.10
C VAL A 144 0.86 8.58 10.23
N ALA A 145 1.54 9.72 10.05
CA ALA A 145 2.41 10.32 11.06
C ALA A 145 1.71 10.54 12.40
N ARG A 146 0.59 11.29 12.40
CA ARG A 146 -0.26 11.49 13.59
C ARG A 146 -0.76 10.19 14.20
N GLY A 147 -0.90 9.17 13.37
CA GLY A 147 -1.27 7.84 13.78
C GLY A 147 -0.19 7.10 14.55
N LEU A 148 1.03 7.13 14.01
CA LEU A 148 2.21 6.50 14.60
C LEU A 148 2.62 7.21 15.89
N GLU A 149 2.50 8.53 15.98
CA GLU A 149 2.79 9.32 17.19
C GLU A 149 2.02 8.85 18.43
N LYS A 150 0.83 8.25 18.25
CA LYS A 150 0.05 7.69 19.36
C LYS A 150 0.65 6.40 19.96
N HIS A 151 1.57 5.76 19.24
CA HIS A 151 2.11 4.44 19.58
C HIS A 151 3.64 4.41 19.66
N LEU A 152 4.31 5.32 18.95
CA LEU A 152 5.76 5.38 18.80
C LEU A 152 6.28 6.74 19.24
N ARG A 153 7.34 6.72 20.06
CA ARG A 153 8.09 7.94 20.42
C ARG A 153 8.94 8.42 19.24
N VAL A 154 9.43 9.66 19.32
CA VAL A 154 10.29 10.25 18.28
C VAL A 154 11.50 9.37 18.01
N GLU A 155 12.18 8.90 19.07
CA GLU A 155 13.41 8.11 18.97
C GLU A 155 13.16 6.75 18.29
N GLN A 156 11.97 6.18 18.49
CA GLN A 156 11.56 4.92 17.87
C GLN A 156 11.26 5.11 16.38
N ARG A 157 10.65 6.24 16.02
CA ARG A 157 10.41 6.60 14.61
C ARG A 157 11.73 6.87 13.88
N GLU A 158 12.67 7.57 14.52
CA GLU A 158 14.02 7.78 13.98
C GLU A 158 14.78 6.47 13.80
N PHE A 159 14.66 5.54 14.75
CA PHE A 159 15.25 4.20 14.64
C PHE A 159 14.70 3.45 13.41
N LEU A 160 13.37 3.41 13.22
CA LEU A 160 12.75 2.79 12.05
C LEU A 160 13.19 3.47 10.74
N MET A 161 13.33 4.80 10.74
CA MET A 161 13.83 5.54 9.58
C MET A 161 15.25 5.12 9.22
N ASN A 162 16.15 5.07 10.20
CA ASN A 162 17.54 4.66 9.98
C ASN A 162 17.63 3.23 9.43
N MET A 163 16.82 2.31 9.95
CA MET A 163 16.73 0.95 9.42
C MET A 163 16.22 0.95 7.97
N LEU A 164 15.21 1.74 7.66
CA LEU A 164 14.64 1.85 6.31
C LEU A 164 15.61 2.46 5.30
N ILE A 165 16.41 3.46 5.67
CA ILE A 165 17.44 4.08 4.81
C ILE A 165 18.44 3.04 4.28
N GLY A 166 18.82 2.07 5.13
CA GLY A 166 19.72 0.99 4.76
C GLY A 166 19.14 -0.01 3.76
N ILE A 167 17.81 0.00 3.57
CA ILE A 167 17.07 -0.95 2.74
C ILE A 167 16.62 -0.32 1.41
N CYS A 168 16.30 0.98 1.41
CA CYS A 168 15.49 1.60 0.36
C CYS A 168 16.22 2.69 -0.43
N GLY A 169 15.85 2.83 -1.71
CA GLY A 169 16.28 3.93 -2.60
C GLY A 169 15.55 5.25 -2.33
N ASP A 170 16.04 6.33 -2.93
CA ASP A 170 15.70 7.72 -2.56
C ASP A 170 14.20 8.06 -2.60
N ASP A 171 13.46 7.60 -3.61
CA ASP A 171 12.03 7.94 -3.77
C ASP A 171 11.16 7.46 -2.59
N SER A 172 11.50 6.32 -1.98
CA SER A 172 10.76 5.79 -0.83
C SER A 172 11.19 6.42 0.49
N ARG A 173 12.37 7.06 0.55
CA ARG A 173 12.88 7.69 1.78
C ARG A 173 12.05 8.91 2.14
N ARG A 174 11.72 9.76 1.17
CA ARG A 174 10.89 10.95 1.39
C ARG A 174 9.52 10.58 1.96
N SER A 175 8.77 9.73 1.27
CA SER A 175 7.42 9.34 1.71
C SER A 175 7.42 8.55 3.02
N ALA A 176 8.47 7.76 3.30
CA ALA A 176 8.65 7.12 4.59
C ALA A 176 8.90 8.12 5.72
N ALA A 177 9.72 9.15 5.49
CA ALA A 177 9.97 10.20 6.46
C ALA A 177 8.71 11.04 6.73
N GLU A 178 7.93 11.37 5.69
CA GLU A 178 6.61 11.98 5.83
C GLU A 178 5.68 11.12 6.68
N ALA A 179 5.58 9.82 6.37
CA ALA A 179 4.76 8.87 7.13
C ALA A 179 5.22 8.73 8.60
N LEU A 180 6.52 8.85 8.86
CA LEU A 180 7.09 8.83 10.22
C LEU A 180 7.01 10.21 10.90
N GLY A 181 6.57 11.27 10.23
CA GLY A 181 6.53 12.62 10.78
C GLY A 181 7.92 13.20 11.08
N LEU A 182 8.92 12.84 10.27
CA LEU A 182 10.34 13.21 10.42
C LEU A 182 10.83 14.14 9.30
N VAL A 183 9.91 14.84 8.63
CA VAL A 183 10.23 15.69 7.45
C VAL A 183 11.23 16.81 7.82
N SER A 184 11.23 17.29 9.06
CA SER A 184 12.22 18.25 9.56
C SER A 184 13.61 17.63 9.76
N SER A 185 13.71 16.31 9.94
CA SER A 185 14.96 15.59 10.21
C SER A 185 15.73 15.22 8.93
N LEU A 186 15.05 15.12 7.78
CA LEU A 186 15.68 14.90 6.46
C LEU A 186 16.64 16.03 6.09
N PHE A 187 16.27 17.29 6.40
CA PHE A 187 17.15 18.44 6.25
C PHE A 187 18.46 18.32 7.04
N VAL A 188 18.48 17.57 8.16
CA VAL A 188 19.68 17.38 8.97
C VAL A 188 20.59 16.29 8.39
N ILE A 189 20.02 15.29 7.72
CA ILE A 189 20.79 14.19 7.11
C ILE A 189 21.40 14.62 5.77
N GLU A 190 20.69 15.39 4.93
CA GLU A 190 21.24 15.91 3.68
C GLU A 190 22.36 16.94 3.88
N ASN A 191 22.43 17.59 5.05
CA ASN A 191 23.51 18.52 5.41
C ASN A 191 24.73 17.86 6.09
N ASN A 192 24.71 16.53 6.28
CA ASN A 192 25.81 15.76 6.90
C ASN A 192 26.35 14.64 5.99
N LEU A 193 26.03 14.66 4.70
CA LEU A 193 26.62 13.83 3.64
C LEU A 193 27.47 14.66 2.69
#